data_AF-A0A9E1JIV3-F1
#
_entry.id   AF-A0A9E1JIV3-F1
#
_cell.length_a   1.000
_cell.length_b   1.000
_cell.length_c   1.000
_cell.angle_alpha   90.00
_cell.angle_beta   90.00
_cell.angle_gamma   90.00
#
_symmetry.space_group_name_H-M   'P 1'
#
loop_
_entity.id
_entity.type
_entity.pdbx_description
1 polymer ?
#
loop_
_entity_poly.entity_id
_entity_poly.type
_entity_poly.pdbx_seq_one_letter_code
_entity_poly.pdbx_strand_id
1 'polypeptide(L)'
;MHKLLNDSPGEKIMLLGNEAIARGAIEAGVAFATTYPGTPSSEISLNLFQMSQESDLYFEYSTNEKVALEVAAAAANSGLRTFCMMKHVGLNVAADPLMTLAYVGVTGGMVILSADDPAMFSSQNEQDNRYYAKFGNLPMLEPSSVPEAKEMMRYAFDLSEELHQPVLLRTTTRINHSNAFVTFGDMKPRQTKGEFIREPSRCVTVPAVSRQLHVKLLEKMEKAKDICESSDFNPIKGSGKFGIIANGVSFHYALDAVKDLGVEEDTKILQLGFSNPMPEKLIKNFLKDCKKVLVIEEGEAFMEETVKAFAQEEGLMIPINGKSETLFSRLSEYDPAMVRENIASYFGIEYTPREKLSSDNVPPIPMRPPNLCSGCSHRATFYEVKQAAGDMDIICPTDIGCYTLGFLPPLNTGDFVICMGSSVSTSCGFGKATDQKVVSFIGDSTFFHSGITGLVNAVFNDHNFTLVILENGTTAMTGHQPHPGVDMERFGLDGFGRVNIEKLVRALGVEHVSVIKPFKVKKSIETIREALDYKGVSVILSQEPCALYAKSLNLLKSRAFKVSDRCVDHKDCVNTIACPSFYIEDGRVKIDADTCVGCAVCAQICPENAITPVKK
;
A
#
# COMPACT_ATOMS: atom_id res chain seq x y z
N MET A 1 -9.16 7.38 -26.22
CA MET A 1 -9.44 8.45 -25.24
C MET A 1 -9.87 7.79 -23.95
N HIS A 2 -8.99 7.77 -22.95
CA HIS A 2 -9.27 7.29 -21.61
C HIS A 2 -10.54 7.95 -21.02
N LYS A 3 -11.41 7.18 -20.36
CA LYS A 3 -12.73 7.67 -19.88
C LYS A 3 -12.64 8.89 -18.97
N LEU A 4 -11.59 8.98 -18.16
CA LEU A 4 -11.40 10.08 -17.20
C LEU A 4 -10.89 11.38 -17.85
N LEU A 5 -10.46 11.34 -19.12
CA LEU A 5 -10.07 12.52 -19.90
C LEU A 5 -11.25 13.17 -20.64
N ASN A 6 -12.48 12.63 -20.51
CA ASN A 6 -13.64 13.23 -21.16
C ASN A 6 -13.93 14.62 -20.57
N ASP A 7 -13.90 15.65 -21.41
CA ASP A 7 -14.21 17.03 -21.05
C ASP A 7 -15.71 17.28 -21.25
N SER A 8 -16.50 16.80 -20.31
CA SER A 8 -17.96 16.95 -20.29
C SER A 8 -18.42 17.38 -18.89
N PRO A 9 -18.19 18.65 -18.49
CA PRO A 9 -18.65 19.18 -17.21
C PRO A 9 -20.16 18.96 -17.02
N GLY A 10 -20.54 18.52 -15.82
CA GLY A 10 -21.92 18.15 -15.48
C GLY A 10 -22.31 16.70 -15.80
N GLU A 11 -21.51 15.95 -16.57
CA GLU A 11 -21.73 14.52 -16.78
C GLU A 11 -21.61 13.75 -15.45
N LYS A 12 -22.53 12.81 -15.21
CA LYS A 12 -22.51 11.91 -14.05
C LYS A 12 -22.11 10.51 -14.48
N ILE A 13 -21.02 10.02 -13.93
CA ILE A 13 -20.49 8.69 -14.21
C ILE A 13 -20.24 7.93 -12.91
N MET A 14 -20.46 6.62 -12.93
CA MET A 14 -20.12 5.76 -11.79
C MET A 14 -18.62 5.47 -11.80
N LEU A 15 -17.93 5.89 -10.75
CA LEU A 15 -16.48 5.73 -10.61
C LEU A 15 -16.13 5.03 -9.31
N LEU A 16 -15.04 4.27 -9.35
CA LEU A 16 -14.32 3.82 -8.16
C LEU A 16 -13.72 5.04 -7.44
N GLY A 17 -13.57 4.99 -6.13
CA GLY A 17 -12.90 6.06 -5.36
C GLY A 17 -11.54 6.45 -5.92
N ASN A 18 -10.71 5.46 -6.26
CA ASN A 18 -9.42 5.72 -6.91
C ASN A 18 -9.54 6.43 -8.28
N GLU A 19 -10.57 6.12 -9.07
CA GLU A 19 -10.83 6.80 -10.33
C GLU A 19 -11.33 8.24 -10.10
N ALA A 20 -12.15 8.47 -9.07
CA ALA A 20 -12.61 9.79 -8.69
C ALA A 20 -11.45 10.69 -8.22
N ILE A 21 -10.51 10.13 -7.45
CA ILE A 21 -9.30 10.84 -7.02
C ILE A 21 -8.42 11.19 -8.22
N ALA A 22 -8.18 10.23 -9.13
CA ALA A 22 -7.44 10.48 -10.36
C ALA A 22 -8.13 11.58 -11.22
N ARG A 23 -9.47 11.53 -11.33
CA ARG A 23 -10.26 12.57 -12.00
C ARG A 23 -10.09 13.93 -11.33
N GLY A 24 -10.14 14.00 -10.00
CA GLY A 24 -9.93 15.25 -9.24
C GLY A 24 -8.57 15.87 -9.50
N ALA A 25 -7.52 15.05 -9.60
CA ALA A 25 -6.17 15.53 -9.92
C ALA A 25 -6.10 16.10 -11.36
N ILE A 26 -6.75 15.44 -12.33
CA ILE A 26 -6.86 15.94 -13.72
C ILE A 26 -7.66 17.25 -13.77
N GLU A 27 -8.80 17.33 -13.09
CA GLU A 27 -9.60 18.56 -13.00
C GLU A 27 -8.82 19.71 -12.32
N ALA A 28 -7.88 19.39 -11.44
CA ALA A 28 -6.98 20.35 -10.81
C ALA A 28 -5.81 20.80 -11.71
N GLY A 29 -5.65 20.23 -12.91
CA GLY A 29 -4.54 20.59 -13.80
C GLY A 29 -3.20 20.01 -13.36
N VAL A 30 -3.18 18.85 -12.68
CA VAL A 30 -1.95 18.15 -12.31
C VAL A 30 -1.06 17.93 -13.54
N ALA A 31 0.21 18.32 -13.46
CA ALA A 31 1.15 18.23 -14.57
C ALA A 31 2.16 17.09 -14.42
N PHE A 32 2.44 16.69 -13.19
CA PHE A 32 3.46 15.70 -12.86
C PHE A 32 2.94 14.75 -11.78
N ALA A 33 3.00 13.44 -12.01
CA ALA A 33 2.57 12.45 -11.04
C ALA A 33 3.61 11.34 -10.86
N THR A 34 3.82 10.93 -9.61
CA THR A 34 4.82 9.90 -9.23
C THR A 34 4.26 8.94 -8.20
N THR A 35 4.77 7.71 -8.20
CA THR A 35 4.39 6.72 -7.20
C THR A 35 5.35 5.55 -7.13
N TYR A 36 5.44 4.93 -5.95
CA TYR A 36 5.74 3.51 -5.84
C TYR A 36 4.43 2.79 -5.53
N PRO A 37 4.07 1.72 -6.28
CA PRO A 37 2.72 1.17 -6.24
C PRO A 37 2.41 0.50 -4.90
N GLY A 38 1.21 0.75 -4.37
CA GLY A 38 0.74 0.15 -3.13
C GLY A 38 -0.79 0.19 -2.98
N THR A 39 -1.40 -0.97 -2.70
CA THR A 39 -2.83 -1.11 -2.42
C THR A 39 -3.16 -0.52 -1.03
N PRO A 40 -4.22 0.30 -0.88
CA PRO A 40 -5.38 0.44 -1.77
C PRO A 40 -5.34 1.63 -2.75
N SER A 41 -4.16 2.18 -3.08
CA SER A 41 -4.03 3.31 -4.02
C SER A 41 -3.65 2.93 -5.46
N SER A 42 -3.43 1.64 -5.74
CA SER A 42 -2.86 1.13 -6.99
C SER A 42 -3.61 1.58 -8.25
N GLU A 43 -4.94 1.62 -8.22
CA GLU A 43 -5.75 2.02 -9.37
C GLU A 43 -5.59 3.51 -9.73
N ILE A 44 -5.23 4.37 -8.76
CA ILE A 44 -4.94 5.79 -9.03
C ILE A 44 -3.75 5.88 -9.99
N SER A 45 -2.65 5.18 -9.65
CA SER A 45 -1.43 5.14 -10.44
C SER A 45 -1.64 4.54 -11.82
N LEU A 46 -2.43 3.47 -11.92
CA LEU A 46 -2.75 2.82 -13.20
C LEU A 46 -3.53 3.76 -14.13
N ASN A 47 -4.55 4.45 -13.61
CA ASN A 47 -5.34 5.40 -14.40
C ASN A 47 -4.47 6.57 -14.87
N LEU A 48 -3.62 7.15 -14.00
CA LEU A 48 -2.73 8.25 -14.37
C LEU A 48 -1.68 7.83 -15.40
N PHE A 49 -1.11 6.63 -15.28
CA PHE A 49 -0.22 6.07 -16.28
C PHE A 49 -0.89 5.92 -17.65
N GLN A 50 -2.12 5.40 -17.71
CA GLN A 50 -2.86 5.27 -18.96
C GLN A 50 -3.19 6.63 -19.56
N MET A 51 -3.64 7.59 -18.73
CA MET A 51 -3.93 8.95 -19.17
C MET A 51 -2.69 9.70 -19.66
N SER A 52 -1.49 9.44 -19.11
CA SER A 52 -0.25 10.06 -19.58
C SER A 52 0.15 9.61 -20.98
N GLN A 53 -0.36 8.48 -21.47
CA GLN A 53 -0.13 8.04 -22.86
C GLN A 53 -1.02 8.79 -23.87
N GLU A 54 -2.05 9.51 -23.38
CA GLU A 54 -3.06 10.17 -24.20
C GLU A 54 -3.17 11.68 -23.89
N SER A 55 -2.27 12.24 -23.07
CA SER A 55 -2.29 13.65 -22.65
C SER A 55 -0.86 14.19 -22.41
N ASP A 56 -0.76 15.46 -22.03
CA ASP A 56 0.50 16.13 -21.67
C ASP A 56 0.83 16.02 -20.15
N LEU A 57 0.16 15.12 -19.43
CA LEU A 57 0.55 14.70 -18.08
C LEU A 57 1.85 13.92 -18.12
N TYR A 58 2.83 14.28 -17.29
CA TYR A 58 3.96 13.41 -17.00
C TYR A 58 3.62 12.43 -15.87
N PHE A 59 3.94 11.16 -16.05
CA PHE A 59 3.78 10.13 -15.03
C PHE A 59 4.98 9.19 -15.00
N GLU A 60 5.45 8.83 -13.81
CA GLU A 60 6.45 7.76 -13.62
C GLU A 60 6.15 6.86 -12.42
N TYR A 61 6.50 5.58 -12.56
CA TYR A 61 6.70 4.69 -11.42
C TYR A 61 8.15 4.85 -10.95
N SER A 62 8.34 5.33 -9.73
CA SER A 62 9.66 5.54 -9.12
C SER A 62 10.11 4.29 -8.34
N THR A 63 11.38 4.25 -7.95
CA THR A 63 11.98 3.06 -7.33
C THR A 63 11.46 2.74 -5.93
N ASN A 64 11.06 3.77 -5.19
CA ASN A 64 10.43 3.72 -3.87
C ASN A 64 9.74 5.08 -3.61
N GLU A 65 9.03 5.20 -2.50
CA GLU A 65 8.26 6.39 -2.14
C GLU A 65 9.15 7.60 -1.83
N LYS A 66 10.36 7.38 -1.30
CA LYS A 66 11.35 8.46 -1.08
C LYS A 66 11.70 9.14 -2.40
N VAL A 67 12.09 8.36 -3.41
CA VAL A 67 12.41 8.88 -4.75
C VAL A 67 11.17 9.49 -5.40
N ALA A 68 10.01 8.84 -5.29
CA ALA A 68 8.75 9.39 -5.83
C ALA A 68 8.44 10.78 -5.26
N LEU A 69 8.63 10.95 -3.95
CA LEU A 69 8.39 12.23 -3.27
C LEU A 69 9.44 13.27 -3.65
N GLU A 70 10.72 12.90 -3.73
CA GLU A 70 11.81 13.81 -4.10
C GLU A 70 11.67 14.33 -5.53
N VAL A 71 11.32 13.46 -6.48
CA VAL A 71 11.06 13.84 -7.88
C VAL A 71 9.86 14.79 -7.97
N ALA A 72 8.75 14.46 -7.33
CA ALA A 72 7.57 15.34 -7.29
C ALA A 72 7.90 16.69 -6.62
N ALA A 73 8.64 16.68 -5.51
CA ALA A 73 9.03 17.90 -4.80
C ALA A 73 9.91 18.83 -5.66
N ALA A 74 10.81 18.27 -6.47
CA ALA A 74 11.62 19.03 -7.41
C ALA A 74 10.78 19.68 -8.52
N ALA A 75 9.83 18.94 -9.08
CA ALA A 75 8.89 19.47 -10.07
C ALA A 75 7.97 20.55 -9.45
N ALA A 76 7.48 20.35 -8.23
CA ALA A 76 6.67 21.32 -7.49
C ALA A 76 7.44 22.62 -7.21
N ASN A 77 8.72 22.52 -6.85
CA ASN A 77 9.60 23.67 -6.64
C ASN A 77 10.05 24.36 -7.94
N SER A 78 9.71 23.77 -9.10
CA SER A 78 9.82 24.41 -10.41
C SER A 78 8.50 25.09 -10.83
N GLY A 79 7.47 25.09 -9.97
CA GLY A 79 6.18 25.76 -10.21
C GLY A 79 5.08 24.86 -10.80
N LEU A 80 5.29 23.55 -10.91
CA LEU A 80 4.29 22.63 -11.46
C LEU A 80 3.32 22.15 -10.37
N ARG A 81 2.09 21.80 -10.75
CA ARG A 81 1.19 21.02 -9.89
C ARG A 81 1.59 19.55 -9.91
N THR A 82 1.93 18.99 -8.74
CA THR A 82 2.46 17.63 -8.62
C THR A 82 1.65 16.74 -7.69
N PHE A 83 1.50 15.47 -8.06
CA PHE A 83 0.79 14.48 -7.26
C PHE A 83 1.68 13.27 -6.94
N CYS A 84 1.98 13.05 -5.67
CA CYS A 84 2.64 11.83 -5.20
C CYS A 84 1.63 10.95 -4.46
N MET A 85 1.48 9.69 -4.85
CA MET A 85 0.55 8.77 -4.18
C MET A 85 1.27 7.55 -3.64
N MET A 86 0.88 7.12 -2.45
CA MET A 86 1.43 5.96 -1.79
C MET A 86 0.44 5.37 -0.79
N LYS A 87 0.70 4.13 -0.40
CA LYS A 87 0.10 3.53 0.79
C LYS A 87 0.66 4.18 2.06
N HIS A 88 -0.06 4.11 3.17
CA HIS A 88 0.36 4.68 4.46
C HIS A 88 1.78 4.28 4.91
N VAL A 89 2.17 3.00 4.82
CA VAL A 89 3.56 2.57 5.15
C VAL A 89 4.61 3.16 4.21
N GLY A 90 4.23 3.53 2.98
CA GLY A 90 5.10 4.23 2.05
C GLY A 90 5.52 5.60 2.57
N LEU A 91 4.68 6.24 3.40
CA LEU A 91 5.04 7.49 4.06
C LEU A 91 6.16 7.31 5.08
N ASN A 92 6.40 6.10 5.60
CA ASN A 92 7.57 5.79 6.42
C ASN A 92 8.85 5.86 5.59
N VAL A 93 8.82 5.35 4.36
CA VAL A 93 9.95 5.40 3.43
C VAL A 93 10.21 6.84 2.99
N ALA A 94 9.14 7.60 2.74
CA ALA A 94 9.21 9.00 2.34
C ALA A 94 9.33 9.99 3.52
N ALA A 95 9.42 9.53 4.76
CA ALA A 95 9.38 10.41 5.94
C ALA A 95 10.54 11.42 5.96
N ASP A 96 11.74 10.98 5.60
CA ASP A 96 12.94 11.82 5.56
C ASP A 96 12.78 13.04 4.63
N PRO A 97 12.48 12.87 3.32
CA PRO A 97 12.19 14.03 2.48
C PRO A 97 10.93 14.78 2.90
N LEU A 98 9.88 14.12 3.39
CA LEU A 98 8.63 14.78 3.83
C LEU A 98 8.91 15.81 4.93
N MET A 99 9.67 15.43 5.97
CA MET A 99 9.95 16.31 7.11
C MET A 99 10.75 17.55 6.70
N THR A 100 11.68 17.39 5.76
CA THR A 100 12.46 18.53 5.23
C THR A 100 11.63 19.37 4.26
N LEU A 101 10.78 18.74 3.44
CA LEU A 101 9.91 19.42 2.49
C LEU A 101 8.87 20.30 3.18
N ALA A 102 8.39 19.91 4.37
CA ALA A 102 7.52 20.77 5.17
C ALA A 102 8.14 22.14 5.47
N TYR A 103 9.46 22.20 5.65
CA TYR A 103 10.22 23.43 5.89
C TYR A 103 10.49 24.19 4.59
N VAL A 104 10.95 23.48 3.55
CA VAL A 104 11.29 24.07 2.24
C VAL A 104 10.04 24.63 1.54
N GLY A 105 8.90 23.97 1.74
CA GLY A 105 7.66 24.24 1.05
C GLY A 105 7.71 23.90 -0.45
N VAL A 106 6.72 24.41 -1.17
CA VAL A 106 6.57 24.25 -2.61
C VAL A 106 6.17 25.58 -3.25
N THR A 107 6.54 25.79 -4.51
CA THR A 107 6.19 26.99 -5.27
C THR A 107 5.00 26.79 -6.20
N GLY A 108 4.82 25.58 -6.74
CA GLY A 108 3.54 25.11 -7.29
C GLY A 108 2.73 24.32 -6.25
N GLY A 109 1.54 23.84 -6.63
CA GLY A 109 0.70 23.01 -5.76
C GLY A 109 1.18 21.56 -5.68
N MET A 110 1.22 20.98 -4.49
CA MET A 110 1.62 19.60 -4.26
C MET A 110 0.65 18.87 -3.34
N VAL A 111 0.12 17.76 -3.82
CA VAL A 111 -0.69 16.84 -3.02
C VAL A 111 0.07 15.54 -2.82
N ILE A 112 0.10 15.06 -1.59
CA ILE A 112 0.62 13.74 -1.24
C ILE A 112 -0.55 12.91 -0.72
N LEU A 113 -0.94 11.86 -1.44
CA LEU A 113 -1.97 10.94 -0.98
C LEU A 113 -1.37 9.82 -0.15
N SER A 114 -1.91 9.64 1.06
CA SER A 114 -1.66 8.50 1.93
C SER A 114 -2.92 7.63 2.01
N ALA A 115 -2.84 6.43 1.42
CA ALA A 115 -3.91 5.45 1.53
C ALA A 115 -3.69 4.54 2.75
N ASP A 116 -4.41 4.83 3.82
CA ASP A 116 -4.43 4.05 5.06
C ASP A 116 -5.30 2.78 4.87
N ASP A 117 -4.93 1.68 5.56
CA ASP A 117 -5.57 0.37 5.39
C ASP A 117 -6.00 -0.21 6.75
N PRO A 118 -7.05 0.37 7.40
CA PRO A 118 -7.68 -0.26 8.57
C PRO A 118 -8.05 -1.72 8.28
N ALA A 119 -7.93 -2.60 9.29
CA ALA A 119 -8.03 -4.06 9.15
C ALA A 119 -6.92 -4.74 8.30
N MET A 120 -5.91 -4.00 7.83
CA MET A 120 -4.72 -4.54 7.17
C MET A 120 -5.03 -5.49 6.00
N PHE A 121 -5.98 -5.16 5.13
CA PHE A 121 -6.33 -6.03 3.98
C PHE A 121 -5.12 -6.41 3.12
N SER A 122 -4.12 -5.54 3.08
CA SER A 122 -2.89 -5.73 2.31
C SER A 122 -1.64 -5.16 3.01
N SER A 123 -1.68 -5.00 4.34
CA SER A 123 -0.68 -4.25 5.13
C SER A 123 -0.01 -5.07 6.21
N GLN A 124 1.15 -4.61 6.65
CA GLN A 124 1.90 -5.20 7.76
C GLN A 124 1.45 -4.65 9.13
N ASN A 125 0.86 -3.45 9.15
CA ASN A 125 0.38 -2.79 10.37
C ASN A 125 -0.85 -1.90 10.09
N GLU A 126 -1.54 -1.47 11.15
CA GLU A 126 -2.61 -0.45 11.13
C GLU A 126 -2.05 0.89 11.63
N GLN A 127 -1.08 1.45 10.91
CA GLN A 127 -0.55 2.77 11.24
C GLN A 127 -1.52 3.89 10.85
N ASP A 128 -1.67 4.88 11.72
CA ASP A 128 -2.50 6.06 11.51
C ASP A 128 -1.67 7.27 11.08
N ASN A 129 -1.81 7.68 9.82
CA ASN A 129 -0.95 8.73 9.25
C ASN A 129 -1.34 10.16 9.63
N ARG A 130 -2.40 10.36 10.41
CA ARG A 130 -2.68 11.67 11.02
C ARG A 130 -1.54 12.12 11.94
N TYR A 131 -0.80 11.17 12.53
CA TYR A 131 0.41 11.49 13.30
C TYR A 131 1.56 12.02 12.44
N TYR A 132 1.68 11.62 11.17
CA TYR A 132 2.67 12.25 10.27
C TYR A 132 2.30 13.69 9.92
N ALA A 133 1.01 13.98 9.72
CA ALA A 133 0.54 15.35 9.52
C ALA A 133 0.89 16.24 10.72
N LYS A 134 0.57 15.74 11.93
CA LYS A 134 0.88 16.42 13.18
C LYS A 134 2.39 16.58 13.41
N PHE A 135 3.17 15.52 13.16
CA PHE A 135 4.62 15.54 13.33
C PHE A 135 5.31 16.50 12.35
N GLY A 136 4.87 16.52 11.08
CA GLY A 136 5.43 17.37 10.04
C GLY A 136 4.90 18.81 10.02
N ASN A 137 3.88 19.15 10.81
CA ASN A 137 3.14 20.41 10.70
C ASN A 137 2.62 20.64 9.26
N LEU A 138 1.91 19.64 8.73
CA LEU A 138 1.35 19.66 7.39
C LEU A 138 -0.17 19.62 7.42
N PRO A 139 -0.85 20.41 6.58
CA PRO A 139 -2.30 20.32 6.44
C PRO A 139 -2.71 18.93 5.91
N MET A 140 -3.77 18.35 6.47
CA MET A 140 -4.33 17.07 6.08
C MET A 140 -5.83 17.15 5.88
N LEU A 141 -6.26 16.72 4.70
CA LEU A 141 -7.66 16.55 4.33
C LEU A 141 -8.06 15.08 4.32
N GLU A 142 -9.31 14.81 4.71
CA GLU A 142 -9.89 13.47 4.78
C GLU A 142 -11.31 13.42 4.22
N PRO A 143 -11.51 12.87 3.01
CA PRO A 143 -12.82 12.77 2.40
C PRO A 143 -13.66 11.66 3.06
N SER A 144 -14.93 11.94 3.24
CA SER A 144 -15.93 11.01 3.74
C SER A 144 -16.64 10.22 2.64
N SER A 145 -16.56 10.67 1.39
CA SER A 145 -17.20 9.99 0.25
C SER A 145 -16.36 10.04 -1.03
N VAL A 146 -16.71 9.18 -1.99
CA VAL A 146 -16.07 9.15 -3.31
C VAL A 146 -16.21 10.48 -4.08
N PRO A 147 -17.39 11.14 -4.15
CA PRO A 147 -17.52 12.45 -4.78
C PRO A 147 -16.70 13.53 -4.06
N GLU A 148 -16.70 13.52 -2.72
CA GLU A 148 -15.92 14.46 -1.92
C GLU A 148 -14.42 14.26 -2.10
N ALA A 149 -13.94 13.02 -2.27
CA ALA A 149 -12.53 12.75 -2.57
C ALA A 149 -12.06 13.44 -3.86
N LYS A 150 -12.93 13.50 -4.88
CA LYS A 150 -12.65 14.27 -6.11
C LYS A 150 -12.55 15.77 -5.83
N GLU A 151 -13.50 16.34 -5.08
CA GLU A 151 -13.52 17.78 -4.79
C GLU A 151 -12.37 18.19 -3.85
N MET A 152 -12.12 17.43 -2.78
CA MET A 152 -11.01 17.67 -1.87
C MET A 152 -9.66 17.55 -2.57
N MET A 153 -9.50 16.66 -3.56
CA MET A 153 -8.27 16.61 -4.36
C MET A 153 -8.02 17.95 -5.09
N ARG A 154 -9.05 18.53 -5.70
CA ARG A 154 -8.93 19.84 -6.37
C ARG A 154 -8.61 20.94 -5.37
N TYR A 155 -9.32 20.96 -4.25
CA TYR A 155 -9.11 21.91 -3.18
C TYR A 155 -7.73 21.77 -2.53
N ALA A 156 -7.19 20.55 -2.40
CA ALA A 156 -5.86 20.30 -1.84
C ALA A 156 -4.75 20.99 -2.64
N PHE A 157 -4.85 21.03 -3.97
CA PHE A 157 -3.89 21.78 -4.79
C PHE A 157 -3.98 23.29 -4.53
N ASP A 158 -5.19 23.82 -4.45
CA ASP A 158 -5.41 25.26 -4.23
C ASP A 158 -4.94 25.65 -2.81
N LEU A 159 -5.22 24.83 -1.80
CA LEU A 159 -4.74 24.98 -0.43
C LEU A 159 -3.20 24.90 -0.36
N SER A 160 -2.59 23.99 -1.12
CA SER A 160 -1.14 23.83 -1.18
C SER A 160 -0.46 25.08 -1.72
N GLU A 161 -1.01 25.68 -2.78
CA GLU A 161 -0.52 26.92 -3.37
C GLU A 161 -0.71 28.10 -2.42
N GLU A 162 -1.84 28.16 -1.71
CA GLU A 162 -2.13 29.21 -0.75
C GLU A 162 -1.19 29.19 0.48
N LEU A 163 -0.80 28.00 0.94
CA LEU A 163 0.09 27.80 2.09
C LEU A 163 1.57 27.71 1.69
N HIS A 164 1.88 27.54 0.40
CA HIS A 164 3.20 27.14 -0.10
C HIS A 164 3.75 25.91 0.62
N GLN A 165 2.91 24.88 0.79
CA GLN A 165 3.25 23.61 1.47
C GLN A 165 2.61 22.42 0.77
N PRO A 166 3.22 21.23 0.84
CA PRO A 166 2.51 20.02 0.44
C PRO A 166 1.28 19.80 1.33
N VAL A 167 0.17 19.38 0.73
CA VAL A 167 -1.04 18.99 1.45
C VAL A 167 -1.16 17.47 1.45
N LEU A 168 -1.40 16.89 2.63
CA LEU A 168 -1.70 15.47 2.75
C LEU A 168 -3.19 15.25 2.45
N LEU A 169 -3.50 14.32 1.56
CA LEU A 169 -4.85 13.79 1.37
C LEU A 169 -4.87 12.35 1.89
N ARG A 170 -5.48 12.13 3.05
CA ARG A 170 -5.58 10.79 3.65
C ARG A 170 -6.88 10.14 3.22
N THR A 171 -6.81 8.90 2.76
CA THR A 171 -7.98 8.07 2.44
C THR A 171 -7.89 6.74 3.16
N THR A 172 -9.01 6.04 3.33
CA THR A 172 -9.05 4.64 3.81
C THR A 172 -9.55 3.70 2.73
N THR A 173 -9.29 2.40 2.89
CA THR A 173 -9.71 1.33 1.96
C THR A 173 -11.16 1.47 1.48
N ARG A 174 -12.08 1.92 2.35
CA ARG A 174 -13.49 2.12 2.02
C ARG A 174 -13.76 3.31 1.11
N ILE A 175 -12.96 4.37 1.16
CA ILE A 175 -13.00 5.43 0.14
C ILE A 175 -12.42 4.90 -1.16
N ASN A 176 -11.23 4.31 -1.10
CA ASN A 176 -10.49 3.89 -2.30
C ASN A 176 -11.24 2.83 -3.14
N HIS A 177 -11.88 1.86 -2.49
CA HIS A 177 -12.51 0.70 -3.14
C HIS A 177 -14.05 0.71 -3.17
N SER A 178 -14.69 1.85 -2.91
CA SER A 178 -16.14 2.03 -3.11
C SER A 178 -16.45 2.69 -4.45
N ASN A 179 -17.66 2.48 -4.97
CA ASN A 179 -18.15 3.13 -6.19
C ASN A 179 -19.25 4.13 -5.86
N ALA A 180 -19.24 5.28 -6.55
CA ALA A 180 -20.32 6.26 -6.47
C ALA A 180 -20.51 7.00 -7.80
N PHE A 181 -21.67 7.65 -7.97
CA PHE A 181 -21.85 8.63 -9.04
C PHE A 181 -21.06 9.89 -8.74
N VAL A 182 -20.15 10.25 -9.65
CA VAL A 182 -19.32 11.44 -9.58
C VAL A 182 -19.69 12.36 -10.73
N THR A 183 -19.84 13.65 -10.43
CA THR A 183 -20.11 14.68 -11.44
C THR A 183 -18.79 15.27 -11.91
N PHE A 184 -18.58 15.30 -13.22
CA PHE A 184 -17.43 15.94 -13.82
C PHE A 184 -17.48 17.46 -13.68
N GLY A 185 -16.35 18.05 -13.26
CA GLY A 185 -16.13 19.49 -13.22
C GLY A 185 -15.25 19.96 -14.39
N ASP A 186 -15.07 21.27 -14.47
CA ASP A 186 -14.18 21.91 -15.44
C ASP A 186 -12.72 21.52 -15.18
N MET A 187 -11.97 21.27 -16.26
CA MET A 187 -10.54 21.00 -16.21
C MET A 187 -9.74 22.31 -16.18
N LYS A 188 -8.96 22.53 -15.12
CA LYS A 188 -7.99 23.63 -15.09
C LYS A 188 -6.89 23.36 -16.14
N PRO A 189 -6.44 24.37 -16.91
CA PRO A 189 -5.32 24.23 -17.83
C PRO A 189 -4.07 23.74 -17.11
N ARG A 190 -3.42 22.73 -17.67
CA ARG A 190 -2.18 22.14 -17.12
C ARG A 190 -0.98 23.01 -17.48
N GLN A 191 -0.12 23.29 -16.49
CA GLN A 191 1.18 23.92 -16.72
C GLN A 191 2.28 22.85 -16.69
N THR A 192 2.79 22.46 -17.86
CA THR A 192 3.75 21.36 -18.03
C THR A 192 5.21 21.80 -17.97
N LYS A 193 5.47 23.10 -17.91
CA LYS A 193 6.80 23.70 -17.78
C LYS A 193 6.77 24.80 -16.75
N GLY A 194 7.85 24.90 -16.00
CA GLY A 194 8.07 25.97 -15.05
C GLY A 194 9.55 26.30 -14.92
N GLU A 195 9.89 27.16 -13.95
CA GLU A 195 11.23 27.69 -13.74
C GLU A 195 11.63 27.52 -12.27
N PHE A 196 12.79 26.91 -12.02
CA PHE A 196 13.36 26.85 -10.69
C PHE A 196 14.04 28.17 -10.34
N ILE A 197 13.47 28.89 -9.37
CA ILE A 197 14.06 30.13 -8.86
C ILE A 197 15.03 29.81 -7.73
N ARG A 198 16.31 30.18 -7.92
CA ARG A 198 17.38 29.91 -6.96
C ARG A 198 17.21 30.71 -5.67
N GLU A 199 16.87 30.03 -4.57
CA GLU A 199 16.70 30.66 -3.25
C GLU A 199 17.32 29.79 -2.12
N PRO A 200 18.64 29.89 -1.87
CA PRO A 200 19.31 29.03 -0.88
C PRO A 200 18.78 29.17 0.54
N SER A 201 18.31 30.36 0.95
CA SER A 201 17.69 30.62 2.25
C SER A 201 16.35 29.93 2.47
N ARG A 202 15.80 29.28 1.43
CA ARG A 202 14.60 28.44 1.49
C ARG A 202 14.91 26.99 1.16
N CYS A 203 15.72 26.74 0.13
CA CYS A 203 15.95 25.39 -0.41
C CYS A 203 17.11 24.62 0.24
N VAL A 204 17.99 25.27 1.03
CA VAL A 204 19.16 24.62 1.64
C VAL A 204 19.02 24.63 3.16
N THR A 205 18.56 23.51 3.72
CA THR A 205 18.15 23.36 5.13
C THR A 205 19.32 23.13 6.10
N VAL A 206 20.32 24.01 6.04
CA VAL A 206 21.35 24.09 7.09
C VAL A 206 20.77 24.68 8.39
N PRO A 207 21.35 24.42 9.58
CA PRO A 207 20.73 24.78 10.86
C PRO A 207 20.33 26.27 11.02
N ALA A 208 21.05 27.21 10.40
CA ALA A 208 20.69 28.63 10.45
C ALA A 208 19.39 28.92 9.67
N VAL A 209 19.24 28.29 8.50
CA VAL A 209 18.05 28.41 7.64
C VAL A 209 16.87 27.66 8.25
N SER A 210 17.07 26.41 8.68
CA SER A 210 16.00 25.55 9.19
C SER A 210 15.29 26.15 10.42
N ARG A 211 16.00 26.85 11.30
CA ARG A 211 15.38 27.56 12.43
C ARG A 211 14.41 28.65 11.99
N GLN A 212 14.76 29.40 10.94
CA GLN A 212 13.89 30.44 10.38
C GLN A 212 12.71 29.82 9.62
N LEU A 213 12.96 28.74 8.87
CA LEU A 213 11.89 28.01 8.19
C LEU A 213 10.90 27.38 9.17
N HIS A 214 11.33 26.96 10.35
CA HIS A 214 10.41 26.48 11.38
C HIS A 214 9.44 27.57 11.85
N VAL A 215 9.90 28.81 12.02
CA VAL A 215 9.01 29.94 12.36
C VAL A 215 7.96 30.12 11.25
N LYS A 216 8.39 30.13 9.99
CA LYS A 216 7.48 30.23 8.84
C LYS A 216 6.51 29.04 8.73
N LEU A 217 6.96 27.84 9.07
CA LEU A 217 6.13 26.63 9.11
C LEU A 217 5.00 26.78 10.14
N LEU A 218 5.30 27.32 11.32
CA LEU A 218 4.29 27.59 12.34
C LEU A 218 3.31 28.70 11.92
N GLU A 219 3.80 29.76 11.26
CA GLU A 219 2.94 30.81 10.68
C GLU A 219 1.97 30.23 9.62
N LYS A 220 2.45 29.32 8.78
CA LYS A 220 1.61 28.62 7.79
C LYS A 220 0.59 27.71 8.44
N MET A 221 0.95 27.03 9.53
CA MET A 221 -0.02 26.23 10.29
C MET A 221 -1.10 27.09 10.95
N GLU A 222 -0.76 28.29 11.42
CA GLU A 222 -1.78 29.23 11.93
C GLU A 222 -2.71 29.69 10.81
N LYS A 223 -2.17 29.99 9.62
CA LYS A 223 -2.99 30.28 8.44
C LYS A 223 -3.89 29.11 8.05
N ALA A 224 -3.36 27.88 8.06
CA ALA A 224 -4.14 26.67 7.77
C ALA A 224 -5.27 26.47 8.81
N LYS A 225 -5.01 26.83 10.07
CA LYS A 225 -6.00 26.81 11.14
C LYS A 225 -7.12 27.81 10.86
N ASP A 226 -6.80 29.03 10.48
CA ASP A 226 -7.82 30.01 10.10
C ASP A 226 -8.66 29.56 8.89
N ILE A 227 -8.04 28.95 7.89
CA ILE A 227 -8.75 28.40 6.72
C ILE A 227 -9.70 27.28 7.13
N CYS A 228 -9.29 26.38 8.03
CA CYS A 228 -10.10 25.22 8.39
C CYS A 228 -11.35 25.59 9.22
N GLU A 229 -11.33 26.71 9.96
CA GLU A 229 -12.48 27.19 10.75
C GLU A 229 -13.73 27.48 9.90
N SER A 230 -13.55 27.87 8.63
CA SER A 230 -14.64 28.19 7.70
C SER A 230 -14.70 27.27 6.49
N SER A 231 -14.09 26.09 6.56
CA SER A 231 -14.08 25.14 5.46
C SER A 231 -15.46 24.53 5.22
N ASP A 232 -15.89 24.50 3.96
CA ASP A 232 -17.12 23.82 3.52
C ASP A 232 -17.09 22.30 3.77
N PHE A 233 -15.91 21.75 4.05
CA PHE A 233 -15.70 20.34 4.39
C PHE A 233 -15.83 20.03 5.89
N ASN A 234 -16.24 21.00 6.71
CA ASN A 234 -16.56 20.79 8.13
C ASN A 234 -18.06 21.02 8.46
N PRO A 235 -19.02 20.44 7.70
CA PRO A 235 -20.43 20.72 7.91
C PRO A 235 -20.94 20.17 9.26
N ILE A 236 -21.89 20.91 9.83
CA ILE A 236 -22.70 20.46 10.95
C ILE A 236 -24.09 20.07 10.43
N LYS A 237 -24.58 18.89 10.81
CA LYS A 237 -25.93 18.40 10.51
C LYS A 237 -26.74 18.19 11.79
N GLY A 238 -28.03 18.52 11.75
CA GLY A 238 -28.92 18.43 12.91
C GLY A 238 -28.71 19.56 13.93
N SER A 239 -29.52 19.55 14.99
CA SER A 239 -29.54 20.59 16.02
C SER A 239 -29.76 20.04 17.43
N GLY A 240 -29.69 18.73 17.59
CA GLY A 240 -29.95 18.06 18.85
C GLY A 240 -28.86 18.25 19.92
N LYS A 241 -29.06 17.59 21.07
CA LYS A 241 -28.20 17.71 22.26
C LYS A 241 -27.18 16.58 22.38
N PHE A 242 -27.33 15.50 21.61
CA PHE A 242 -26.31 14.45 21.48
C PHE A 242 -25.34 14.83 20.37
N GLY A 243 -24.09 15.08 20.74
CA GLY A 243 -23.04 15.45 19.79
C GLY A 243 -22.34 14.23 19.23
N ILE A 244 -22.14 14.20 17.92
CA ILE A 244 -21.25 13.24 17.24
C ILE A 244 -20.20 14.03 16.47
N ILE A 245 -18.93 13.66 16.62
CA ILE A 245 -17.83 14.19 15.81
C ILE A 245 -17.22 13.03 15.03
N ALA A 246 -17.16 13.13 13.71
CA ALA A 246 -16.66 12.07 12.86
C ALA A 246 -15.91 12.61 11.64
N ASN A 247 -14.95 11.83 11.12
CA ASN A 247 -14.20 12.12 9.91
C ASN A 247 -14.29 10.94 8.93
N GLY A 248 -13.88 11.16 7.69
CA GLY A 248 -13.79 10.09 6.70
C GLY A 248 -15.08 9.28 6.60
N VAL A 249 -14.95 7.97 6.36
CA VAL A 249 -16.09 7.07 6.15
C VAL A 249 -17.01 6.96 7.37
N SER A 250 -16.45 7.17 8.57
CA SER A 250 -17.17 7.12 9.84
C SER A 250 -18.31 8.15 9.91
N PHE A 251 -18.18 9.29 9.22
CA PHE A 251 -19.25 10.28 9.13
C PHE A 251 -20.52 9.72 8.50
N HIS A 252 -20.41 8.94 7.41
CA HIS A 252 -21.58 8.35 6.78
C HIS A 252 -22.18 7.21 7.59
N TYR A 253 -21.34 6.41 8.27
CA TYR A 253 -21.84 5.42 9.22
C TYR A 253 -22.64 6.05 10.35
N ALA A 254 -22.21 7.21 10.85
CA ALA A 254 -22.95 7.96 11.86
C ALA A 254 -24.30 8.49 11.34
N LEU A 255 -24.33 9.01 10.10
CA LEU A 255 -25.57 9.48 9.47
C LEU A 255 -26.59 8.36 9.31
N ASP A 256 -26.16 7.21 8.79
CA ASP A 256 -27.03 6.04 8.61
C ASP A 256 -27.52 5.53 9.96
N ALA A 257 -26.65 5.46 10.97
CA ALA A 257 -27.01 5.04 12.32
C ALA A 257 -28.05 5.95 12.98
N VAL A 258 -27.84 7.27 12.93
CA VAL A 258 -28.76 8.26 13.54
C VAL A 258 -30.14 8.18 12.89
N LYS A 259 -30.19 7.99 11.56
CA LYS A 259 -31.42 7.78 10.81
C LYS A 259 -32.10 6.46 11.16
N ASP A 260 -31.34 5.36 11.20
CA ASP A 260 -31.87 4.03 11.52
C ASP A 260 -32.42 3.94 12.96
N LEU A 261 -31.86 4.73 13.88
CA LEU A 261 -32.30 4.84 15.27
C LEU A 261 -33.46 5.83 15.49
N GLY A 262 -33.80 6.64 14.48
CA GLY A 262 -34.88 7.64 14.58
C GLY A 262 -34.57 8.77 15.55
N VAL A 263 -33.29 9.15 15.69
CA VAL A 263 -32.82 10.17 16.65
C VAL A 263 -32.20 11.39 15.95
N GLU A 264 -32.59 11.65 14.70
CA GLU A 264 -32.11 12.80 13.92
C GLU A 264 -32.34 14.13 14.65
N GLU A 265 -33.51 14.30 15.28
CA GLU A 265 -33.89 15.53 15.98
C GLU A 265 -33.12 15.71 17.31
N ASP A 266 -32.69 14.59 17.92
CA ASP A 266 -31.94 14.58 19.18
C ASP A 266 -30.42 14.69 18.98
N THR A 267 -29.95 14.56 17.75
CA THR A 267 -28.54 14.49 17.41
C THR A 267 -28.05 15.73 16.64
N LYS A 268 -26.78 16.08 16.84
CA LYS A 268 -26.02 17.05 16.07
C LYS A 268 -24.69 16.42 15.70
N ILE A 269 -24.33 16.42 14.42
CA ILE A 269 -23.14 15.74 13.89
C ILE A 269 -22.22 16.75 13.23
N LEU A 270 -20.96 16.81 13.65
CA LEU A 270 -19.90 17.57 13.01
C LEU A 270 -19.04 16.62 12.18
N GLN A 271 -18.98 16.86 10.87
CA GLN A 271 -17.98 16.26 10.01
C GLN A 271 -16.67 17.05 10.14
N LEU A 272 -15.53 16.35 10.19
CA LEU A 272 -14.21 16.95 10.10
C LEU A 272 -13.53 16.48 8.81
N GLY A 273 -13.49 17.35 7.81
CA GLY A 273 -12.74 17.16 6.57
C GLY A 273 -11.27 17.58 6.70
N PHE A 274 -10.96 18.45 7.67
CA PHE A 274 -9.58 18.74 8.09
C PHE A 274 -9.24 17.93 9.33
N SER A 275 -8.25 17.04 9.20
CA SER A 275 -7.72 16.30 10.34
C SER A 275 -6.50 16.97 10.97
N ASN A 276 -5.77 17.79 10.21
CA ASN A 276 -4.70 18.62 10.76
C ASN A 276 -4.60 19.92 9.94
N PRO A 277 -4.63 21.11 10.56
CA PRO A 277 -5.08 21.36 11.93
C PRO A 277 -6.59 21.12 12.09
N MET A 278 -7.05 20.89 13.32
CA MET A 278 -8.48 20.80 13.64
C MET A 278 -9.09 22.19 13.92
N PRO A 279 -10.36 22.45 13.55
CA PRO A 279 -11.00 23.77 13.70
C PRO A 279 -11.44 24.00 15.16
N GLU A 280 -10.60 24.66 15.93
CA GLU A 280 -10.75 24.85 17.37
C GLU A 280 -12.04 25.60 17.73
N LYS A 281 -12.29 26.77 17.10
CA LYS A 281 -13.45 27.61 17.42
C LYS A 281 -14.74 26.90 17.04
N LEU A 282 -14.77 26.24 15.88
CA LEU A 282 -15.91 25.44 15.43
C LEU A 282 -16.23 24.32 16.43
N ILE A 283 -15.22 23.55 16.87
CA ILE A 283 -15.41 22.45 17.82
C ILE A 283 -15.88 22.99 19.17
N LYS A 284 -15.23 24.02 19.73
CA LYS A 284 -15.63 24.62 21.01
C LYS A 284 -17.08 25.10 20.98
N ASN A 285 -17.52 25.71 19.88
CA ASN A 285 -18.91 26.13 19.70
C ASN A 285 -19.87 24.94 19.56
N PHE A 286 -19.47 23.89 18.86
CA PHE A 286 -20.25 22.65 18.76
C PHE A 286 -20.48 22.01 20.14
N LEU A 287 -19.46 21.95 20.99
CA LEU A 287 -19.50 21.31 22.30
C LEU A 287 -20.43 22.03 23.30
N LYS A 288 -20.54 23.36 23.23
CA LYS A 288 -21.35 24.18 24.18
C LYS A 288 -22.81 23.77 24.25
N ASP A 289 -23.36 23.30 23.15
CA ASP A 289 -24.76 22.88 23.07
C ASP A 289 -25.00 21.41 23.42
N CYS A 290 -23.93 20.61 23.59
CA CYS A 290 -24.01 19.16 23.75
C CYS A 290 -24.15 18.74 25.23
N LYS A 291 -24.94 17.69 25.47
CA LYS A 291 -25.02 17.02 26.79
C LYS A 291 -23.97 15.92 26.93
N LYS A 292 -23.67 15.22 25.83
CA LYS A 292 -22.67 14.15 25.68
C LYS A 292 -22.15 14.18 24.26
N VAL A 293 -20.90 13.77 24.06
CA VAL A 293 -20.26 13.76 22.74
C VAL A 293 -19.59 12.41 22.48
N LEU A 294 -19.91 11.81 21.34
CA LEU A 294 -19.28 10.61 20.83
C LEU A 294 -18.34 10.97 19.67
N VAL A 295 -17.07 10.61 19.78
CA VAL A 295 -16.09 10.77 18.71
C VAL A 295 -15.93 9.44 17.97
N ILE A 296 -16.14 9.46 16.66
CA ILE A 296 -16.12 8.28 15.80
C ILE A 296 -15.01 8.45 14.76
N GLU A 297 -13.91 7.73 14.97
CA GLU A 297 -12.71 7.81 14.13
C GLU A 297 -12.05 6.44 13.99
N GLU A 298 -11.60 6.07 12.80
CA GLU A 298 -10.84 4.83 12.58
C GLU A 298 -9.38 4.98 13.00
N GLY A 299 -8.77 3.94 13.57
CA GLY A 299 -7.38 3.97 14.05
C GLY A 299 -7.26 4.48 15.48
N GLU A 300 -6.45 5.51 15.71
CA GLU A 300 -6.13 6.01 17.05
C GLU A 300 -7.13 7.06 17.57
N ALA A 301 -7.04 7.41 18.86
CA ALA A 301 -7.88 8.44 19.52
C ALA A 301 -7.47 9.88 19.16
N PHE A 302 -7.11 10.14 17.90
CA PHE A 302 -6.47 11.38 17.46
C PHE A 302 -7.39 12.60 17.63
N MET A 303 -8.62 12.51 17.14
CA MET A 303 -9.62 13.56 17.29
C MET A 303 -10.15 13.59 18.70
N GLU A 304 -10.38 12.44 19.34
CA GLU A 304 -10.89 12.36 20.70
C GLU A 304 -9.99 13.10 21.70
N GLU A 305 -8.68 12.88 21.63
CA GLU A 305 -7.71 13.56 22.48
C GLU A 305 -7.76 15.08 22.27
N THR A 306 -7.84 15.52 21.02
CA THR A 306 -7.88 16.94 20.64
C THR A 306 -9.18 17.61 21.10
N VAL A 307 -10.32 16.95 20.90
CA VAL A 307 -11.64 17.43 21.33
C VAL A 307 -11.69 17.55 22.86
N LYS A 308 -11.13 16.58 23.59
CA LYS A 308 -11.02 16.65 25.06
C LYS A 308 -10.15 17.81 25.52
N ALA A 309 -9.03 18.08 24.85
CA ALA A 309 -8.17 19.23 25.14
C ALA A 309 -8.94 20.55 24.95
N PHE A 310 -9.63 20.72 23.82
CA PHE A 310 -10.44 21.93 23.57
C PHE A 310 -11.60 22.10 24.56
N ALA A 311 -12.23 21.00 24.98
CA ALA A 311 -13.26 21.05 26.02
C ALA A 311 -12.69 21.50 27.37
N GLN A 312 -11.51 21.00 27.74
CA GLN A 312 -10.84 21.37 29.00
C GLN A 312 -10.40 22.84 29.00
N GLU A 313 -9.90 23.36 27.88
CA GLU A 313 -9.54 24.77 27.72
C GLU A 313 -10.75 25.71 27.88
N GLU A 314 -11.93 25.31 27.42
CA GLU A 314 -13.20 26.06 27.60
C GLU A 314 -13.86 25.81 28.97
N GLY A 315 -13.30 24.94 29.81
CA GLY A 315 -13.89 24.57 31.09
C GLY A 315 -15.19 23.76 30.98
N LEU A 316 -15.41 23.05 29.87
CA LEU A 316 -16.59 22.22 29.65
C LEU A 316 -16.45 20.87 30.37
N MET A 317 -17.42 20.55 31.24
CA MET A 317 -17.47 19.31 32.02
C MET A 317 -18.45 18.28 31.41
N ILE A 318 -18.47 18.17 30.09
CA ILE A 318 -19.36 17.24 29.38
C ILE A 318 -18.65 15.90 29.13
N PRO A 319 -19.35 14.76 29.15
CA PRO A 319 -18.79 13.49 28.74
C PRO A 319 -18.41 13.51 27.26
N ILE A 320 -17.14 13.19 26.97
CA ILE A 320 -16.59 13.05 25.63
C ILE A 320 -15.89 11.70 25.57
N ASN A 321 -16.36 10.80 24.72
CA ASN A 321 -15.82 9.44 24.60
C ASN A 321 -15.71 9.04 23.13
N GLY A 322 -14.79 8.13 22.84
CA GLY A 322 -14.70 7.45 21.56
C GLY A 322 -14.14 6.05 21.77
N LYS A 323 -12.81 5.96 21.84
CA LYS A 323 -12.08 4.71 22.03
C LYS A 323 -12.25 4.17 23.46
N SER A 324 -12.73 2.94 23.58
CA SER A 324 -12.81 2.20 24.85
C SER A 324 -13.11 0.71 24.62
N GLU A 325 -13.04 -0.11 25.67
CA GLU A 325 -13.46 -1.52 25.62
C GLU A 325 -14.96 -1.70 25.34
N THR A 326 -15.78 -0.68 25.62
CA THR A 326 -17.25 -0.74 25.53
C THR A 326 -17.83 0.04 24.37
N LEU A 327 -17.00 0.76 23.62
CA LEU A 327 -17.39 1.56 22.46
C LEU A 327 -16.52 1.16 21.27
N PHE A 328 -15.55 2.00 20.91
CA PHE A 328 -14.80 1.84 19.68
C PHE A 328 -13.40 1.25 19.91
N SER A 329 -13.07 0.22 19.15
CA SER A 329 -11.74 -0.38 19.14
C SER A 329 -10.74 0.52 18.41
N ARG A 330 -9.46 0.35 18.75
CA ARG A 330 -8.31 0.84 17.96
C ARG A 330 -7.95 -0.10 16.82
N LEU A 331 -8.51 -1.30 16.81
CA LEU A 331 -8.24 -2.37 15.85
C LEU A 331 -9.33 -2.41 14.78
N SER A 332 -8.92 -2.76 13.56
CA SER A 332 -9.78 -3.02 12.40
C SER A 332 -10.55 -1.79 11.89
N GLU A 333 -11.20 -1.97 10.74
CA GLU A 333 -12.14 -1.00 10.17
C GLU A 333 -13.48 -1.00 10.90
N TYR A 334 -14.23 0.09 10.77
CA TYR A 334 -15.60 0.15 11.27
C TYR A 334 -16.62 -0.29 10.23
N ASP A 335 -17.71 -0.87 10.71
CA ASP A 335 -18.87 -1.18 9.89
C ASP A 335 -20.12 -0.43 10.40
N PRO A 336 -21.15 -0.24 9.53
CA PRO A 336 -22.36 0.50 9.90
C PRO A 336 -23.12 -0.08 11.10
N ALA A 337 -23.10 -1.41 11.30
CA ALA A 337 -23.82 -2.04 12.40
C ALA A 337 -23.12 -1.74 13.73
N MET A 338 -21.80 -1.86 13.78
CA MET A 338 -20.99 -1.50 14.95
C MET A 338 -21.20 -0.04 15.35
N VAL A 339 -21.14 0.90 14.38
CA VAL A 339 -21.33 2.33 14.66
C VAL A 339 -22.72 2.61 15.23
N ARG A 340 -23.76 1.97 14.68
CA ARG A 340 -25.13 2.10 15.17
C ARG A 340 -25.31 1.54 16.58
N GLU A 341 -24.79 0.35 16.86
CA GLU A 341 -24.84 -0.26 18.19
C GLU A 341 -24.17 0.62 19.25
N ASN A 342 -23.00 1.19 18.93
CA ASN A 342 -22.26 2.06 19.84
C ASN A 342 -22.95 3.41 20.06
N ILE A 343 -23.56 4.01 19.02
CA ILE A 343 -24.37 5.23 19.16
C ILE A 343 -25.57 4.95 20.09
N ALA A 344 -26.29 3.85 19.86
CA ALA A 344 -27.44 3.49 20.69
C ALA A 344 -27.04 3.28 22.16
N SER A 345 -25.98 2.50 22.39
CA SER A 345 -25.43 2.23 23.72
C SER A 345 -24.99 3.51 24.45
N TYR A 346 -24.22 4.38 23.79
CA TYR A 346 -23.66 5.59 24.42
C TYR A 346 -24.72 6.62 24.80
N PHE A 347 -25.71 6.81 23.94
CA PHE A 347 -26.79 7.77 24.17
C PHE A 347 -28.00 7.19 24.92
N GLY A 348 -28.03 5.87 25.15
CA GLY A 348 -29.11 5.19 25.88
C GLY A 348 -30.39 5.07 25.07
N ILE A 349 -30.27 4.82 23.77
CA ILE A 349 -31.38 4.66 22.83
C ILE A 349 -31.76 3.17 22.79
N GLU A 350 -33.05 2.87 22.90
CA GLU A 350 -33.53 1.50 22.73
C GLU A 350 -33.27 1.03 21.30
N TYR A 351 -32.44 -0.01 21.19
CA TYR A 351 -32.09 -0.61 19.91
C TYR A 351 -32.03 -2.13 20.06
N THR A 352 -32.75 -2.82 19.20
CA THR A 352 -32.65 -4.27 19.06
C THR A 352 -31.84 -4.57 17.80
N PRO A 353 -30.60 -5.08 17.94
CA PRO A 353 -29.82 -5.50 16.79
C PRO A 353 -30.58 -6.51 15.94
N ARG A 354 -30.39 -6.47 14.62
CA ARG A 354 -30.91 -7.55 13.76
C ARG A 354 -30.26 -8.86 14.19
N GLU A 355 -31.07 -9.90 14.36
CA GLU A 355 -30.54 -11.24 14.59
C GLU A 355 -29.58 -11.60 13.46
N LYS A 356 -28.34 -11.94 13.82
CA LYS A 356 -27.41 -12.54 12.87
C LYS A 356 -28.04 -13.85 12.43
N LEU A 357 -28.19 -14.04 11.11
CA LEU A 357 -28.66 -15.30 10.56
C LEU A 357 -27.75 -16.42 11.09
N SER A 358 -28.35 -17.44 11.69
CA SER A 358 -27.60 -18.60 12.18
C SER A 358 -26.83 -19.23 11.02
N SER A 359 -25.51 -19.34 11.20
CA SER A 359 -24.63 -20.08 10.31
C SER A 359 -24.53 -21.57 10.68
N ASP A 360 -25.34 -22.05 11.62
CA ASP A 360 -25.20 -23.41 12.18
C ASP A 360 -25.42 -24.50 11.10
N ASN A 361 -26.20 -24.18 10.06
CA ASN A 361 -26.44 -25.06 8.90
C ASN A 361 -25.56 -24.74 7.69
N VAL A 362 -24.65 -23.77 7.78
CA VAL A 362 -23.70 -23.43 6.73
C VAL A 362 -22.44 -24.25 6.96
N PRO A 363 -22.02 -25.12 6.02
CA PRO A 363 -20.76 -25.83 6.17
C PRO A 363 -19.62 -24.82 6.35
N PRO A 364 -18.63 -25.11 7.20
CA PRO A 364 -17.54 -24.18 7.45
C PRO A 364 -16.90 -23.78 6.12
N ILE A 365 -16.88 -22.48 5.84
CA ILE A 365 -16.32 -21.95 4.60
C ILE A 365 -14.83 -22.35 4.60
N PRO A 366 -14.36 -23.07 3.58
CA PRO A 366 -12.96 -23.47 3.52
C PRO A 366 -12.10 -22.22 3.52
N MET A 367 -11.11 -22.17 4.41
CA MET A 367 -10.15 -21.09 4.44
C MET A 367 -9.45 -21.00 3.09
N ARG A 368 -9.30 -19.78 2.57
CA ARG A 368 -8.55 -19.48 1.35
C ARG A 368 -7.29 -18.72 1.73
N PRO A 369 -6.26 -19.40 2.29
CA PRO A 369 -5.02 -18.72 2.58
C PRO A 369 -4.41 -18.18 1.28
N PRO A 370 -3.70 -17.05 1.33
CA PRO A 370 -2.91 -16.58 0.20
C PRO A 370 -2.01 -17.70 -0.33
N ASN A 371 -1.94 -17.91 -1.65
CA ASN A 371 -1.16 -19.01 -2.21
C ASN A 371 -0.45 -18.56 -3.49
N LEU A 372 0.74 -19.11 -3.74
CA LEU A 372 1.47 -18.86 -4.99
C LEU A 372 0.67 -19.43 -6.17
N CYS A 373 0.59 -18.64 -7.26
CA CYS A 373 -0.14 -19.00 -8.48
C CYS A 373 0.30 -20.35 -9.07
N SER A 374 -0.57 -20.97 -9.87
CA SER A 374 -0.23 -22.18 -10.64
C SER A 374 1.02 -21.96 -11.49
N GLY A 375 2.02 -22.81 -11.26
CA GLY A 375 3.34 -22.74 -11.89
C GLY A 375 4.16 -21.47 -11.61
N CYS A 376 3.95 -20.82 -10.46
CA CYS A 376 4.86 -19.79 -9.98
C CYS A 376 6.30 -20.32 -9.85
N SER A 377 7.27 -19.57 -10.37
CA SER A 377 8.70 -19.90 -10.31
C SER A 377 9.27 -19.87 -8.90
N HIS A 378 8.78 -18.98 -8.03
CA HIS A 378 9.21 -18.91 -6.62
C HIS A 378 8.91 -20.23 -5.88
N ARG A 379 7.77 -20.88 -6.19
CA ARG A 379 7.42 -22.20 -5.60
C ARG A 379 8.49 -23.24 -5.88
N ALA A 380 9.00 -23.26 -7.12
CA ALA A 380 10.09 -24.16 -7.48
C ALA A 380 11.38 -23.77 -6.75
N THR A 381 11.71 -22.48 -6.66
CA THR A 381 12.91 -22.03 -5.91
C THR A 381 12.86 -22.42 -4.44
N PHE A 382 11.73 -22.24 -3.75
CA PHE A 382 11.57 -22.64 -2.35
C PHE A 382 11.73 -24.16 -2.15
N TYR A 383 11.15 -24.95 -3.06
CA TYR A 383 11.36 -26.39 -3.08
C TYR A 383 12.85 -26.73 -3.27
N GLU A 384 13.51 -26.12 -4.26
CA GLU A 384 14.92 -26.35 -4.58
C GLU A 384 15.84 -25.99 -3.40
N VAL A 385 15.58 -24.87 -2.71
CA VAL A 385 16.31 -24.47 -1.50
C VAL A 385 16.16 -25.50 -0.39
N LYS A 386 14.95 -25.99 -0.12
CA LYS A 386 14.74 -27.04 0.88
C LYS A 386 15.47 -28.35 0.54
N GLN A 387 15.45 -28.75 -0.73
CA GLN A 387 16.19 -29.93 -1.18
C GLN A 387 17.71 -29.72 -1.12
N ALA A 388 18.20 -28.50 -1.34
CA ALA A 388 19.62 -28.18 -1.25
C ALA A 388 20.11 -28.15 0.21
N ALA A 389 19.31 -27.55 1.11
CA ALA A 389 19.60 -27.46 2.55
C ALA A 389 19.53 -28.82 3.26
N GLY A 390 18.62 -29.72 2.85
CA GLY A 390 18.47 -31.03 3.50
C GLY A 390 18.12 -30.88 4.98
N ASP A 391 18.97 -31.43 5.85
CA ASP A 391 18.80 -31.39 7.32
C ASP A 391 19.51 -30.19 7.99
N MET A 392 20.03 -29.23 7.20
CA MET A 392 20.63 -28.02 7.76
C MET A 392 19.61 -27.25 8.61
N ASP A 393 20.06 -26.76 9.77
CA ASP A 393 19.30 -25.80 10.58
C ASP A 393 19.42 -24.41 9.93
N ILE A 394 18.35 -24.03 9.22
CA ILE A 394 18.29 -22.79 8.44
C ILE A 394 17.34 -21.77 9.05
N ILE A 395 17.73 -20.50 8.98
CA ILE A 395 16.84 -19.35 9.20
C ILE A 395 16.53 -18.74 7.83
N CYS A 396 15.27 -18.49 7.55
CA CYS A 396 14.78 -17.93 6.30
C CYS A 396 14.19 -16.52 6.47
N PRO A 397 15.01 -15.46 6.64
CA PRO A 397 14.51 -14.10 6.55
C PRO A 397 13.90 -13.85 5.17
N THR A 398 12.69 -13.33 5.13
CA THR A 398 11.98 -13.02 3.88
C THR A 398 11.61 -11.55 3.86
N ASP A 399 11.13 -11.11 2.70
CA ASP A 399 10.71 -9.75 2.46
C ASP A 399 9.19 -9.66 2.26
N ILE A 400 8.63 -8.48 2.00
CA ILE A 400 7.21 -8.31 1.62
C ILE A 400 6.98 -8.48 0.11
N GLY A 401 6.25 -9.51 -0.30
CA GLY A 401 5.88 -9.78 -1.70
C GLY A 401 5.45 -11.24 -1.92
N CYS A 402 5.45 -11.74 -3.17
CA CYS A 402 5.08 -13.13 -3.43
C CYS A 402 5.94 -14.13 -2.63
N TYR A 403 7.17 -13.75 -2.29
CA TYR A 403 8.08 -14.57 -1.51
C TYR A 403 7.77 -14.64 0.00
N THR A 404 6.93 -13.74 0.54
CA THR A 404 6.35 -13.92 1.88
C THR A 404 5.48 -15.17 1.94
N LEU A 405 4.84 -15.53 0.82
CA LEU A 405 3.96 -16.71 0.73
C LEU A 405 4.73 -18.04 0.85
N GLY A 406 6.07 -18.00 0.79
CA GLY A 406 6.92 -19.15 1.07
C GLY A 406 6.83 -19.64 2.52
N PHE A 407 6.31 -18.84 3.46
CA PHE A 407 6.11 -19.24 4.86
C PHE A 407 5.07 -20.36 5.03
N LEU A 408 4.09 -20.45 4.11
CA LEU A 408 2.99 -21.39 4.24
C LEU A 408 3.44 -22.84 3.95
N PRO A 409 2.84 -23.84 4.62
CA PRO A 409 3.03 -25.24 4.26
C PRO A 409 2.66 -25.51 2.79
N PRO A 410 3.38 -26.39 2.09
CA PRO A 410 4.52 -27.19 2.55
C PRO A 410 5.89 -26.51 2.38
N LEU A 411 5.91 -25.24 1.94
CA LEU A 411 7.14 -24.54 1.61
C LEU A 411 7.90 -24.18 2.88
N ASN A 412 7.29 -23.57 3.90
CA ASN A 412 7.92 -23.26 5.19
C ASN A 412 9.32 -22.62 5.05
N THR A 413 9.43 -21.55 4.25
CA THR A 413 10.68 -20.84 3.90
C THR A 413 10.60 -19.36 4.25
N GLY A 414 9.97 -19.03 5.37
CA GLY A 414 9.81 -17.65 5.85
C GLY A 414 9.69 -17.61 7.38
N ASP A 415 10.77 -17.24 8.05
CA ASP A 415 10.88 -17.24 9.52
C ASP A 415 10.83 -15.83 10.12
N PHE A 416 11.22 -14.82 9.34
CA PHE A 416 11.31 -13.44 9.83
C PHE A 416 11.08 -12.43 8.70
N VAL A 417 10.21 -11.45 8.93
CA VAL A 417 9.93 -10.35 7.99
C VAL A 417 9.57 -9.08 8.75
N ILE A 418 10.15 -7.93 8.38
CA ILE A 418 9.86 -6.63 9.01
C ILE A 418 9.18 -5.69 8.00
N CYS A 419 9.89 -5.36 6.93
CA CYS A 419 9.45 -4.43 5.90
C CYS A 419 10.18 -4.71 4.57
N MET A 420 9.81 -3.99 3.52
CA MET A 420 10.46 -4.10 2.21
C MET A 420 11.98 -3.80 2.29
N GLY A 421 12.78 -4.69 1.73
CA GLY A 421 14.25 -4.74 1.72
C GLY A 421 14.89 -5.19 3.03
N SER A 422 14.09 -5.57 4.04
CA SER A 422 14.64 -5.93 5.35
C SER A 422 15.32 -7.29 5.38
N SER A 423 15.01 -8.21 4.44
CA SER A 423 15.56 -9.57 4.44
C SER A 423 17.09 -9.60 4.40
N VAL A 424 17.71 -8.69 3.65
CA VAL A 424 19.18 -8.59 3.53
C VAL A 424 19.81 -8.09 4.84
N SER A 425 19.29 -7.00 5.41
CA SER A 425 19.83 -6.40 6.63
C SER A 425 19.59 -7.26 7.87
N THR A 426 18.43 -7.93 7.95
CA THR A 426 18.13 -8.88 9.03
C THR A 426 19.02 -10.11 8.95
N SER A 427 19.34 -10.58 7.75
CA SER A 427 20.33 -11.65 7.54
C SER A 427 21.73 -11.30 8.04
N CYS A 428 22.13 -10.02 7.92
CA CYS A 428 23.37 -9.53 8.52
C CYS A 428 23.37 -9.76 10.05
N GLY A 429 22.25 -9.44 10.71
CA GLY A 429 22.07 -9.67 12.14
C GLY A 429 22.11 -11.15 12.51
N PHE A 430 21.28 -11.98 11.89
CA PHE A 430 21.23 -13.42 12.16
C PHE A 430 22.56 -14.12 11.88
N GLY A 431 23.21 -13.80 10.75
CA GLY A 431 24.50 -14.37 10.37
C GLY A 431 25.65 -13.97 11.29
N LYS A 432 25.45 -12.96 12.16
CA LYS A 432 26.43 -12.59 13.20
C LYS A 432 26.05 -13.10 14.59
N ALA A 433 24.77 -13.27 14.86
CA ALA A 433 24.24 -13.63 16.17
C ALA A 433 24.04 -15.13 16.39
N THR A 434 24.06 -15.93 15.31
CA THR A 434 23.75 -17.37 15.35
C THR A 434 24.74 -18.17 14.50
N ASP A 435 24.85 -19.47 14.77
CA ASP A 435 25.61 -20.42 13.94
C ASP A 435 24.72 -21.12 12.88
N GLN A 436 23.42 -20.82 12.86
CA GLN A 436 22.47 -21.36 11.89
C GLN A 436 22.76 -20.82 10.49
N LYS A 437 22.45 -21.60 9.45
CA LYS A 437 22.65 -21.14 8.07
C LYS A 437 21.53 -20.18 7.67
N VAL A 438 21.88 -18.96 7.31
CA VAL A 438 20.88 -17.95 6.90
C VAL A 438 20.68 -17.98 5.39
N VAL A 439 19.44 -18.17 4.95
CA VAL A 439 19.03 -18.16 3.54
C VAL A 439 17.89 -17.15 3.36
N SER A 440 18.18 -15.98 2.80
CA SER A 440 17.18 -14.92 2.65
C SER A 440 16.54 -14.87 1.27
N PHE A 441 15.30 -14.38 1.23
CA PHE A 441 14.53 -14.24 0.00
C PHE A 441 14.10 -12.79 -0.21
N ILE A 442 14.39 -12.25 -1.39
CA ILE A 442 13.95 -10.92 -1.82
C ILE A 442 13.52 -10.96 -3.29
N GLY A 443 12.50 -10.20 -3.66
CA GLY A 443 12.16 -10.00 -5.09
C GLY A 443 13.05 -8.96 -5.74
N ASP A 444 13.15 -9.00 -7.06
CA ASP A 444 13.84 -7.99 -7.87
C ASP A 444 13.37 -6.55 -7.61
N SER A 445 12.05 -6.30 -7.61
CA SER A 445 11.49 -4.97 -7.33
C SER A 445 11.89 -4.46 -5.93
N THR A 446 11.76 -5.32 -4.92
CA THR A 446 12.12 -5.02 -3.53
C THR A 446 13.62 -4.87 -3.30
N PHE A 447 14.42 -5.59 -4.09
CA PHE A 447 15.87 -5.41 -4.09
C PHE A 447 16.25 -3.99 -4.54
N PHE A 448 15.61 -3.46 -5.58
CA PHE A 448 15.78 -2.07 -6.00
C PHE A 448 15.20 -1.05 -5.00
N HIS A 449 14.07 -1.38 -4.36
CA HIS A 449 13.41 -0.49 -3.41
C HIS A 449 14.32 -0.13 -2.22
N SER A 450 14.93 -1.13 -1.57
CA SER A 450 15.79 -0.93 -0.38
C SER A 450 16.75 -2.09 -0.07
N GLY A 451 16.77 -3.17 -0.87
CA GLY A 451 17.67 -4.30 -0.65
C GLY A 451 19.15 -4.00 -0.94
N ILE A 452 19.43 -3.09 -1.89
CA ILE A 452 20.80 -2.71 -2.30
C ILE A 452 21.63 -2.21 -1.11
N THR A 453 21.05 -1.33 -0.28
CA THR A 453 21.76 -0.76 0.88
C THR A 453 22.08 -1.82 1.92
N GLY A 454 21.18 -2.80 2.11
CA GLY A 454 21.45 -3.96 2.96
C GLY A 454 22.59 -4.81 2.43
N LEU A 455 22.67 -5.01 1.11
CA LEU A 455 23.74 -5.81 0.50
C LEU A 455 25.10 -5.09 0.56
N VAL A 456 25.14 -3.77 0.38
CA VAL A 456 26.35 -2.95 0.62
C VAL A 456 26.87 -3.17 2.05
N ASN A 457 25.98 -3.11 3.05
CA ASN A 457 26.35 -3.36 4.43
C ASN A 457 26.83 -4.81 4.66
N ALA A 458 26.18 -5.78 4.04
CA ALA A 458 26.54 -7.19 4.10
C ALA A 458 27.98 -7.44 3.62
N VAL A 459 28.33 -6.90 2.46
CA VAL A 459 29.66 -7.03 1.86
C VAL A 459 30.70 -6.29 2.69
N PHE A 460 30.43 -5.05 3.10
CA PHE A 460 31.39 -4.24 3.86
C PHE A 460 31.79 -4.89 5.19
N ASN A 461 30.86 -5.55 5.88
CA ASN A 461 31.09 -6.17 7.19
C ASN A 461 31.39 -7.68 7.13
N ASP A 462 31.59 -8.26 5.94
CA ASP A 462 31.87 -9.69 5.76
C ASP A 462 30.83 -10.60 6.48
N HIS A 463 29.54 -10.31 6.25
CA HIS A 463 28.47 -11.14 6.80
C HIS A 463 28.39 -12.50 6.07
N ASN A 464 27.86 -13.52 6.74
CA ASN A 464 27.77 -14.89 6.21
C ASN A 464 26.32 -15.33 6.03
N PHE A 465 25.79 -15.19 4.82
CA PHE A 465 24.45 -15.67 4.45
C PHE A 465 24.32 -15.84 2.94
N THR A 466 23.30 -16.61 2.52
CA THR A 466 22.93 -16.76 1.13
C THR A 466 21.69 -15.92 0.83
N LEU A 467 21.79 -15.00 -0.13
CA LEU A 467 20.68 -14.17 -0.61
C LEU A 467 20.13 -14.73 -1.91
N VAL A 468 18.84 -15.08 -1.92
CA VAL A 468 18.11 -15.50 -3.12
C VAL A 468 17.28 -14.32 -3.63
N ILE A 469 17.72 -13.74 -4.74
CA ILE A 469 16.96 -12.71 -5.46
C ILE A 469 16.06 -13.40 -6.49
N LEU A 470 14.76 -13.28 -6.27
CA LEU A 470 13.71 -13.85 -7.10
C LEU A 470 13.33 -12.85 -8.20
N GLU A 471 13.95 -13.02 -9.38
CA GLU A 471 13.82 -12.11 -10.52
C GLU A 471 12.71 -12.60 -11.46
N ASN A 472 11.50 -12.08 -11.26
CA ASN A 472 10.30 -12.41 -12.04
C ASN A 472 9.94 -11.33 -13.08
N GLY A 473 10.67 -10.21 -13.08
CA GLY A 473 10.60 -9.14 -14.06
C GLY A 473 9.37 -8.23 -13.91
N THR A 474 8.75 -8.15 -12.72
CA THR A 474 7.59 -7.28 -12.47
C THR A 474 7.25 -7.11 -10.99
N THR A 475 6.61 -6.00 -10.61
CA THR A 475 6.02 -5.85 -9.27
C THR A 475 4.67 -6.57 -9.21
N ALA A 476 4.71 -7.88 -8.97
CA ALA A 476 3.59 -8.78 -9.24
C ALA A 476 2.34 -8.54 -8.38
N MET A 477 2.46 -8.47 -7.05
CA MET A 477 1.29 -8.44 -6.13
C MET A 477 0.45 -7.17 -6.24
N THR A 478 1.02 -6.06 -6.72
CA THR A 478 0.34 -4.77 -6.83
C THR A 478 -0.33 -4.54 -8.18
N GLY A 479 -0.17 -5.47 -9.15
CA GLY A 479 -0.76 -5.34 -10.49
C GLY A 479 0.22 -5.29 -11.65
N HIS A 480 1.43 -5.83 -11.49
CA HIS A 480 2.48 -5.93 -12.52
C HIS A 480 3.12 -4.60 -12.97
N GLN A 481 3.23 -3.63 -12.07
CA GLN A 481 3.89 -2.35 -12.35
C GLN A 481 5.39 -2.53 -12.63
N PRO A 482 5.99 -1.67 -13.49
CA PRO A 482 7.41 -1.73 -13.81
C PRO A 482 8.28 -1.33 -12.61
N HIS A 483 9.54 -1.75 -12.64
CA HIS A 483 10.61 -1.39 -11.71
C HIS A 483 11.93 -1.30 -12.50
N PRO A 484 13.06 -0.83 -11.92
CA PRO A 484 14.31 -0.58 -12.67
C PRO A 484 14.91 -1.77 -13.44
N GLY A 485 14.49 -2.99 -13.15
CA GLY A 485 14.96 -4.21 -13.82
C GLY A 485 14.13 -4.62 -15.04
N VAL A 486 13.00 -3.95 -15.29
CA VAL A 486 12.06 -4.28 -16.37
C VAL A 486 12.56 -3.77 -17.71
N ASP A 487 12.32 -4.57 -18.75
CA ASP A 487 12.58 -4.23 -20.14
C ASP A 487 11.38 -3.49 -20.73
N MET A 488 11.44 -2.15 -20.72
CA MET A 488 10.31 -1.28 -21.08
C MET A 488 9.99 -1.29 -22.59
N GLU A 489 10.96 -1.66 -23.45
CA GLU A 489 10.74 -1.78 -24.90
C GLU A 489 9.65 -2.82 -25.24
N ARG A 490 9.43 -3.81 -24.36
CA ARG A 490 8.35 -4.79 -24.49
C ARG A 490 6.95 -4.19 -24.43
N PHE A 491 6.83 -2.97 -23.93
CA PHE A 491 5.60 -2.19 -23.89
C PHE A 491 5.53 -1.13 -25.00
N GLY A 492 6.50 -1.09 -25.91
CA GLY A 492 6.61 -0.03 -26.93
C GLY A 492 6.99 1.32 -26.34
N LEU A 493 7.66 1.33 -25.18
CA LEU A 493 8.11 2.55 -24.49
C LEU A 493 9.63 2.67 -24.60
N ASP A 494 10.08 3.70 -25.32
CA ASP A 494 11.49 4.01 -25.53
C ASP A 494 12.02 5.01 -24.48
N GLY A 495 13.35 5.11 -24.35
CA GLY A 495 14.01 6.10 -23.49
C GLY A 495 14.23 5.69 -22.02
N PHE A 496 13.86 4.46 -21.66
CA PHE A 496 14.09 3.90 -20.31
C PHE A 496 15.34 3.03 -20.26
N GLY A 497 16.14 3.17 -19.20
CA GLY A 497 17.26 2.26 -18.92
C GLY A 497 16.80 0.98 -18.20
N ARG A 498 17.61 -0.08 -18.29
CA ARG A 498 17.42 -1.33 -17.54
C ARG A 498 18.63 -1.65 -16.68
N VAL A 499 18.42 -1.77 -15.37
CA VAL A 499 19.48 -2.15 -14.42
C VAL A 499 19.59 -3.67 -14.35
N ASN A 500 20.75 -4.22 -14.72
CA ASN A 500 21.03 -5.64 -14.63
C ASN A 500 21.48 -6.01 -13.20
N ILE A 501 20.66 -6.81 -12.50
CA ILE A 501 20.92 -7.18 -11.10
C ILE A 501 22.24 -7.95 -10.94
N GLU A 502 22.58 -8.85 -11.86
CA GLU A 502 23.83 -9.61 -11.78
C GLU A 502 25.06 -8.69 -11.81
N LYS A 503 25.10 -7.76 -12.77
CA LYS A 503 26.18 -6.78 -12.89
C LYS A 503 26.24 -5.88 -11.65
N LEU A 504 25.08 -5.46 -11.15
CA LEU A 504 24.99 -4.63 -9.95
C LEU A 504 25.53 -5.38 -8.72
N VAL A 505 25.05 -6.58 -8.44
CA VAL A 505 25.47 -7.41 -7.30
C VAL A 505 26.99 -7.66 -7.34
N ARG A 506 27.54 -7.99 -8.52
CA ARG A 506 29.00 -8.15 -8.69
C ARG A 506 29.76 -6.84 -8.43
N ALA A 507 29.23 -5.70 -8.91
CA ALA A 507 29.84 -4.39 -8.69
C ALA A 507 29.80 -3.94 -7.21
N LEU A 508 28.86 -4.46 -6.42
CA LEU A 508 28.80 -4.23 -4.97
C LEU A 508 29.83 -5.05 -4.18
N GLY A 509 30.57 -5.96 -4.83
CA GLY A 509 31.66 -6.73 -4.22
C GLY A 509 31.29 -8.15 -3.80
N VAL A 510 30.15 -8.70 -4.24
CA VAL A 510 29.81 -10.11 -3.98
C VAL A 510 30.65 -11.04 -4.86
N GLU A 511 31.44 -11.91 -4.24
CA GLU A 511 32.35 -12.82 -4.94
C GLU A 511 31.62 -14.06 -5.50
N HIS A 512 30.69 -14.64 -4.73
CA HIS A 512 29.93 -15.81 -5.15
C HIS A 512 28.53 -15.41 -5.65
N VAL A 513 28.39 -15.30 -6.98
CA VAL A 513 27.12 -14.99 -7.65
C VAL A 513 26.76 -16.06 -8.68
N SER A 514 25.60 -16.67 -8.49
CA SER A 514 25.08 -17.76 -9.32
C SER A 514 23.72 -17.40 -9.92
N VAL A 515 23.47 -17.85 -11.15
CA VAL A 515 22.17 -17.64 -11.84
C VAL A 515 21.52 -18.99 -12.10
N ILE A 516 20.28 -19.16 -11.65
CA ILE A 516 19.50 -20.38 -11.84
C ILE A 516 18.26 -20.13 -12.68
N LYS A 517 17.77 -21.21 -13.30
CA LYS A 517 16.45 -21.27 -13.93
C LYS A 517 15.58 -22.22 -13.10
N PRO A 518 14.64 -21.75 -12.28
CA PRO A 518 13.93 -22.56 -11.30
C PRO A 518 13.02 -23.66 -11.89
N PHE A 519 12.83 -23.68 -13.22
CA PHE A 519 12.18 -24.83 -13.88
C PHE A 519 13.16 -25.93 -14.31
N LYS A 520 14.47 -25.75 -14.08
CA LYS A 520 15.52 -26.79 -14.26
C LYS A 520 15.93 -27.37 -12.91
N VAL A 521 14.96 -28.02 -12.25
CA VAL A 521 14.97 -28.37 -10.82
C VAL A 521 16.30 -28.98 -10.35
N LYS A 522 16.77 -30.05 -11.01
CA LYS A 522 18.00 -30.74 -10.60
C LYS A 522 19.23 -29.80 -10.61
N LYS A 523 19.39 -29.03 -11.69
CA LYS A 523 20.54 -28.12 -11.84
C LYS A 523 20.47 -26.97 -10.84
N SER A 524 19.27 -26.44 -10.57
CA SER A 524 19.07 -25.42 -9.56
C SER A 524 19.47 -25.92 -8.17
N ILE A 525 19.03 -27.12 -7.78
CA ILE A 525 19.39 -27.72 -6.47
C ILE A 525 20.91 -27.85 -6.32
N GLU A 526 21.60 -28.35 -7.36
CA GLU A 526 23.07 -28.46 -7.37
C GLU A 526 23.73 -27.09 -7.18
N THR A 527 23.27 -26.07 -7.91
CA THR A 527 23.82 -24.71 -7.84
C THR A 527 23.53 -24.03 -6.50
N ILE A 528 22.34 -24.24 -5.94
CA ILE A 528 21.97 -23.69 -4.63
C ILE A 528 22.83 -24.33 -3.54
N ARG A 529 23.08 -25.64 -3.61
CA ARG A 529 23.95 -26.32 -2.63
C ARG A 529 25.36 -25.72 -2.60
N GLU A 530 25.95 -25.46 -3.76
CA GLU A 530 27.26 -24.78 -3.86
C GLU A 530 27.24 -23.39 -3.20
N ALA A 531 26.16 -22.62 -3.36
CA ALA A 531 26.01 -21.30 -2.75
C ALA A 531 25.77 -21.38 -1.23
N LEU A 532 25.11 -22.43 -0.74
CA LEU A 532 24.94 -22.69 0.70
C LEU A 532 26.25 -23.12 1.36
N ASP A 533 27.13 -23.84 0.65
CA ASP A 533 28.44 -24.25 1.15
C ASP A 533 29.46 -23.09 1.19
N TYR A 534 29.19 -22.00 0.47
CA TYR A 534 30.03 -20.80 0.47
C TYR A 534 30.02 -20.10 1.84
N LYS A 535 31.20 -19.68 2.29
CA LYS A 535 31.41 -18.87 3.51
C LYS A 535 31.53 -17.40 3.14
N GLY A 536 30.68 -16.56 3.72
CA GLY A 536 30.54 -15.14 3.39
C GLY A 536 29.21 -14.89 2.68
N VAL A 537 29.08 -13.74 2.03
CA VAL A 537 27.87 -13.39 1.28
C VAL A 537 27.87 -14.14 -0.06
N SER A 538 26.88 -15.00 -0.28
CA SER A 538 26.58 -15.59 -1.60
C SER A 538 25.24 -15.08 -2.13
N VAL A 539 25.14 -14.85 -3.45
CA VAL A 539 23.90 -14.39 -4.10
C VAL A 539 23.48 -15.36 -5.20
N ILE A 540 22.20 -15.74 -5.18
CA ILE A 540 21.55 -16.54 -6.21
C ILE A 540 20.50 -15.69 -6.91
N LEU A 541 20.60 -15.55 -8.22
CA LEU A 541 19.55 -14.94 -9.05
C LEU A 541 18.66 -16.05 -9.61
N SER A 542 17.45 -16.18 -9.09
CA SER A 542 16.44 -17.10 -9.62
C SER A 542 15.62 -16.40 -10.70
N GLN A 543 15.96 -16.63 -11.97
CA GLN A 543 15.44 -15.86 -13.09
C GLN A 543 14.36 -16.59 -13.87
N GLU A 544 13.10 -16.26 -13.64
CA GLU A 544 11.99 -16.80 -14.42
C GLU A 544 10.77 -15.86 -14.35
N PRO A 545 10.21 -15.43 -15.50
CA PRO A 545 9.09 -14.48 -15.52
C PRO A 545 7.89 -14.91 -14.67
N CYS A 546 7.21 -13.93 -14.06
CA CYS A 546 5.92 -14.18 -13.42
C CYS A 546 4.95 -14.82 -14.42
N ALA A 547 4.34 -15.96 -14.06
CA ALA A 547 3.44 -16.69 -14.96
C ALA A 547 2.21 -15.86 -15.36
N LEU A 548 1.61 -15.12 -14.43
CA LEU A 548 0.45 -14.28 -14.72
C LEU A 548 0.82 -13.10 -15.64
N TYR A 549 1.99 -12.51 -15.43
CA TYR A 549 2.49 -11.42 -16.26
C TYR A 549 2.86 -11.90 -17.68
N ALA A 550 3.54 -13.05 -17.78
CA ALA A 550 3.80 -13.69 -19.07
C ALA A 550 2.49 -14.04 -19.80
N LYS A 551 1.43 -14.41 -19.07
CA LYS A 551 0.10 -14.63 -19.64
C LYS A 551 -0.50 -13.34 -20.20
N SER A 552 -0.46 -12.23 -19.45
CA SER A 552 -1.02 -10.95 -19.91
C SER A 552 -0.30 -10.39 -21.15
N LEU A 553 0.97 -10.74 -21.34
CA LEU A 553 1.75 -10.39 -22.52
C LEU A 553 1.66 -11.43 -23.67
N ASN A 554 0.82 -12.46 -23.55
CA ASN A 554 0.71 -13.57 -24.52
C ASN A 554 2.05 -14.33 -24.78
N LEU A 555 2.92 -14.40 -23.78
CA LEU A 555 4.23 -15.06 -23.86
C LEU A 555 4.19 -16.53 -23.40
N LEU A 556 3.18 -16.93 -22.64
CA LEU A 556 3.03 -18.32 -22.20
C LEU A 556 2.60 -19.23 -23.35
N LYS A 557 3.41 -20.26 -23.64
CA LYS A 557 3.07 -21.37 -24.53
C LYS A 557 2.96 -22.65 -23.70
N SER A 558 1.91 -22.74 -22.89
CA SER A 558 1.75 -23.85 -21.93
C SER A 558 1.19 -25.11 -22.59
N ARG A 559 1.64 -26.26 -22.08
CA ARG A 559 0.98 -27.55 -22.30
C ARG A 559 0.63 -28.11 -20.93
N ALA A 560 -0.67 -28.26 -20.66
CA ALA A 560 -1.15 -28.79 -19.41
C ALA A 560 -0.62 -30.21 -19.16
N PHE A 561 -0.49 -30.58 -17.89
CA PHE A 561 -0.10 -31.92 -17.44
C PHE A 561 -1.30 -32.64 -16.83
N LYS A 562 -1.23 -33.97 -16.80
CA LYS A 562 -2.19 -34.84 -16.13
C LYS A 562 -1.46 -35.90 -15.30
N VAL A 563 -2.12 -36.40 -14.27
CA VAL A 563 -1.67 -37.57 -13.51
C VAL A 563 -2.14 -38.83 -14.26
N SER A 564 -1.23 -39.76 -14.52
CA SER A 564 -1.51 -41.04 -15.17
C SER A 564 -1.68 -42.17 -14.15
N ASP A 565 -2.12 -43.34 -14.62
CA ASP A 565 -2.35 -44.52 -13.78
C ASP A 565 -1.07 -45.12 -13.18
N ARG A 566 0.12 -44.63 -13.56
CA ARG A 566 1.39 -44.96 -12.90
C ARG A 566 1.50 -44.39 -11.49
N CYS A 567 0.67 -43.41 -11.14
CA CYS A 567 0.69 -42.81 -9.82
C CYS A 567 0.23 -43.81 -8.76
N VAL A 568 1.08 -44.03 -7.76
CA VAL A 568 0.78 -44.89 -6.59
C VAL A 568 0.18 -44.10 -5.40
N ASP A 569 -0.29 -42.87 -5.65
CA ASP A 569 -0.95 -41.99 -4.67
C ASP A 569 -0.12 -41.65 -3.41
N HIS A 570 1.21 -41.56 -3.56
CA HIS A 570 2.13 -41.11 -2.51
C HIS A 570 1.96 -39.63 -2.11
N LYS A 571 1.31 -38.81 -2.97
CA LYS A 571 0.96 -37.40 -2.74
C LYS A 571 2.14 -36.43 -2.54
N ASP A 572 3.38 -36.81 -2.86
CA ASP A 572 4.54 -35.90 -2.71
C ASP A 572 4.35 -34.60 -3.49
N CYS A 573 3.74 -34.64 -4.68
CA CYS A 573 3.48 -33.43 -5.46
C CYS A 573 2.58 -32.43 -4.73
N VAL A 574 1.64 -32.90 -3.91
CA VAL A 574 0.78 -32.08 -3.05
C VAL A 574 1.53 -31.70 -1.78
N ASN A 575 2.21 -32.65 -1.15
CA ASN A 575 2.83 -32.48 0.17
C ASN A 575 4.18 -31.73 0.15
N THR A 576 4.80 -31.53 -1.01
CA THR A 576 6.10 -30.84 -1.14
C THR A 576 6.03 -29.60 -2.01
N ILE A 577 5.18 -29.60 -3.05
CA ILE A 577 5.01 -28.47 -3.96
C ILE A 577 3.69 -27.75 -3.74
N ALA A 578 2.56 -28.45 -3.57
CA ALA A 578 1.21 -27.86 -3.37
C ALA A 578 0.77 -26.85 -4.46
N CYS A 579 1.01 -27.18 -5.74
CA CYS A 579 0.49 -26.35 -6.84
C CYS A 579 -1.05 -26.23 -6.78
N PRO A 580 -1.65 -25.03 -6.93
CA PRO A 580 -3.10 -24.85 -6.90
C PRO A 580 -3.87 -25.61 -7.99
N SER A 581 -3.20 -26.04 -9.06
CA SER A 581 -3.81 -26.89 -10.08
C SER A 581 -4.01 -28.33 -9.64
N PHE A 582 -3.52 -28.75 -8.47
CA PHE A 582 -3.82 -30.07 -7.93
C PHE A 582 -5.17 -30.07 -7.22
N TYR A 583 -5.95 -31.12 -7.45
CA TYR A 583 -7.16 -31.42 -6.68
C TYR A 583 -7.25 -32.91 -6.40
N ILE A 584 -8.04 -33.28 -5.39
CA ILE A 584 -8.25 -34.69 -5.00
C ILE A 584 -9.65 -35.09 -5.46
N GLU A 585 -9.72 -36.18 -6.22
CA GLU A 585 -10.98 -36.80 -6.66
C GLU A 585 -10.83 -38.31 -6.48
N ASP A 586 -11.82 -38.94 -5.83
CA ASP A 586 -11.79 -40.37 -5.46
C ASP A 586 -10.51 -40.79 -4.72
N GLY A 587 -10.02 -39.89 -3.85
CA GLY A 587 -8.80 -40.10 -3.06
C GLY A 587 -7.48 -39.90 -3.82
N ARG A 588 -7.51 -39.77 -5.16
CA ARG A 588 -6.33 -39.62 -6.02
C ARG A 588 -6.08 -38.17 -6.43
N VAL A 589 -4.80 -37.82 -6.57
CA VAL A 589 -4.38 -36.51 -7.10
C VAL A 589 -4.69 -36.42 -8.61
N LYS A 590 -5.33 -35.32 -9.01
CA LYS A 590 -5.54 -34.91 -10.41
C LYS A 590 -4.99 -33.49 -10.62
N ILE A 591 -4.80 -33.12 -11.89
CA ILE A 591 -4.36 -31.79 -12.29
C ILE A 591 -5.46 -31.14 -13.15
N ASP A 592 -5.90 -29.96 -12.74
CA ASP A 592 -6.80 -29.12 -13.52
C ASP A 592 -6.04 -28.53 -14.72
N ALA A 593 -6.50 -28.88 -15.92
CA ALA A 593 -5.86 -28.48 -17.17
C ALA A 593 -6.06 -26.99 -17.49
N ASP A 594 -7.12 -26.36 -17.00
CA ASP A 594 -7.46 -24.97 -17.31
C ASP A 594 -6.57 -24.00 -16.52
N THR A 595 -6.17 -24.38 -15.31
CA THR A 595 -5.25 -23.59 -14.47
C THR A 595 -3.78 -23.97 -14.64
N CYS A 596 -3.47 -25.12 -15.25
CA CYS A 596 -2.10 -25.58 -15.42
C CYS A 596 -1.32 -24.77 -16.47
N VAL A 597 -0.26 -24.07 -16.04
CA VAL A 597 0.62 -23.30 -16.94
C VAL A 597 1.76 -24.12 -17.55
N GLY A 598 1.82 -25.43 -17.30
CA GLY A 598 2.77 -26.32 -17.99
C GLY A 598 4.25 -26.13 -17.63
N CYS A 599 4.58 -25.65 -16.43
CA CYS A 599 5.96 -25.43 -15.97
C CYS A 599 6.81 -26.69 -15.78
N ALA A 600 6.19 -27.88 -15.84
CA ALA A 600 6.82 -29.20 -15.73
C ALA A 600 7.57 -29.51 -14.41
N VAL A 601 7.53 -28.63 -13.40
CA VAL A 601 8.22 -28.85 -12.11
C VAL A 601 7.71 -30.12 -11.42
N CYS A 602 6.40 -30.31 -11.34
CA CYS A 602 5.81 -31.49 -10.73
C CYS A 602 6.16 -32.80 -11.47
N ALA A 603 6.35 -32.74 -12.79
CA ALA A 603 6.77 -33.89 -13.57
C ALA A 603 8.22 -34.29 -13.28
N GLN A 604 9.10 -33.32 -13.02
CA GLN A 604 10.51 -33.57 -12.70
C GLN A 604 10.73 -34.19 -11.33
N ILE A 605 9.80 -33.99 -10.38
CA ILE A 605 9.95 -34.48 -9.00
C ILE A 605 9.13 -35.74 -8.72
N CYS A 606 8.32 -36.23 -9.67
CA CYS A 606 7.48 -37.40 -9.49
C CYS A 606 8.33 -38.69 -9.65
N PRO A 607 8.51 -39.51 -8.59
CA PRO A 607 9.35 -40.71 -8.65
C PRO A 607 8.88 -41.71 -9.72
N GLU A 608 7.56 -41.87 -9.85
CA GLU A 608 6.93 -42.80 -10.80
C GLU A 608 6.85 -42.28 -12.24
N ASN A 609 7.32 -41.05 -12.49
CA ASN A 609 7.13 -40.37 -13.77
C ASN A 609 5.65 -40.38 -14.22
N ALA A 610 4.73 -40.28 -13.25
CA ALA A 610 3.31 -40.44 -13.46
C ALA A 610 2.64 -39.16 -13.98
N ILE A 611 3.30 -38.00 -13.88
CA ILE A 611 2.78 -36.72 -14.35
C ILE A 611 3.27 -36.47 -15.78
N THR A 612 2.35 -36.48 -16.74
CA THR A 612 2.66 -36.45 -18.18
C THR A 612 1.89 -35.34 -18.89
N PRO A 613 2.42 -34.77 -20.00
CA PRO A 613 1.69 -33.77 -20.77
C PRO A 613 0.38 -34.33 -21.34
N VAL A 614 -0.69 -33.53 -21.34
CA VAL A 614 -1.94 -33.88 -22.02
C VAL A 614 -1.66 -34.03 -23.52
N LYS A 615 -2.17 -35.11 -24.16
CA LYS A 615 -2.04 -35.30 -25.61
C LYS A 615 -2.88 -34.23 -26.32
N LYS A 616 -2.33 -33.63 -27.38
CA LYS A 616 -3.09 -32.71 -28.23
C LYS A 616 -4.23 -33.43 -28.91
#